data_AF-A0A2V6KDX3-F1
#
_entry.id   AF-A0A2V6KDX3-F1
#
_cell.length_a   1.000
_cell.length_b   1.000
_cell.length_c   1.000
_cell.angle_alpha   90.00
_cell.angle_beta   90.00
_cell.angle_gamma   90.00
#
_symmetry.space_group_name_H-M   'P 1'
#
loop_
_entity.id
_entity.type
_entity.pdbx_description
1 polymer ?
#
loop_
_entity_poly.entity_id
_entity_poly.type
_entity_poly.pdbx_seq_one_letter_code
_entity_poly.pdbx_strand_id
1 'polypeptide(L)' 'ICITHLPQVAAAASTQFVVTKDVMRGRTYSSLREVSAKARREEIARMLGGKSDSALELAASLLKERSTTS' A
#
# COMPACT_ATOMS: atom_id res chain seq x y z
N ILE A 1 0.07 1.95 -15.64
CA ILE A 1 0.82 2.20 -14.39
C ILE A 1 0.28 3.49 -13.77
N CYS A 2 0.02 3.52 -12.47
CA CYS A 2 -0.54 4.68 -11.76
C CYS A 2 0.27 4.93 -10.47
N ILE A 3 0.54 6.20 -10.14
CA ILE A 3 1.10 6.61 -8.86
C ILE A 3 -0.01 7.29 -8.08
N THR A 4 -0.26 6.86 -6.85
CA THR A 4 -1.38 7.36 -6.05
C THR A 4 -1.04 7.39 -4.56
N HIS A 5 -1.66 8.33 -3.87
CA HIS A 5 -1.70 8.38 -2.40
C HIS A 5 -3.05 7.91 -1.85
N LEU A 6 -4.01 7.57 -2.71
CA LEU A 6 -5.34 7.14 -2.31
C LEU A 6 -5.36 5.62 -2.06
N PRO A 7 -5.74 5.17 -0.85
CA PRO A 7 -5.73 3.75 -0.49
C PRO A 7 -6.68 2.92 -1.35
N GLN A 8 -7.84 3.46 -1.75
CA GLN A 8 -8.82 2.75 -2.57
C GLN A 8 -8.25 2.42 -3.97
N VAL A 9 -7.52 3.37 -4.56
CA VAL A 9 -6.86 3.18 -5.86
C VAL A 9 -5.74 2.15 -5.74
N ALA A 10 -4.92 2.21 -4.68
CA ALA A 10 -3.87 1.23 -4.43
C ALA A 10 -4.41 -0.18 -4.13
N ALA A 11 -5.54 -0.29 -3.42
CA ALA A 11 -6.20 -1.55 -3.10
C ALA A 11 -6.78 -2.24 -4.35
N ALA A 12 -7.25 -1.46 -5.33
CA ALA A 12 -7.80 -1.95 -6.59
C ALA A 12 -6.73 -2.49 -7.57
N ALA A 13 -5.46 -2.17 -7.40
CA ALA A 13 -4.41 -2.59 -8.33
C ALA A 13 -4.17 -4.13 -8.30
N SER A 14 -3.82 -4.72 -9.44
CA SER A 14 -3.39 -6.13 -9.49
C SER A 14 -2.08 -6.33 -8.72
N THR A 15 -1.12 -5.43 -8.95
CA THR A 15 0.19 -5.40 -8.28
C THR A 15 0.41 -4.05 -7.62
N GLN A 16 0.99 -4.03 -6.43
CA GLN A 16 1.26 -2.81 -5.67
C GLN A 16 2.75 -2.73 -5.33
N PHE A 17 3.33 -1.55 -5.57
CA PHE A 17 4.70 -1.21 -5.19
C PHE A 17 4.69 -0.04 -4.21
N VAL A 18 5.58 -0.08 -3.23
CA VAL A 18 5.87 1.03 -2.32
C VAL A 18 7.16 1.68 -2.77
N VAL A 19 7.12 3.01 -2.87
CA VAL A 19 8.30 3.84 -3.11
C VAL A 19 8.82 4.29 -1.76
N THR A 20 10.08 3.97 -1.46
CA THR A 20 10.79 4.45 -0.28
C THR A 20 11.96 5.33 -0.68
N LYS A 21 12.36 6.23 0.22
CA LYS A 21 13.53 7.08 0.06
C LYS A 21 14.45 6.90 1.26
N ASP A 22 15.71 6.60 0.99
CA ASP A 22 16.74 6.43 2.00
C ASP A 22 17.94 7.33 1.69
N VAL A 23 18.58 7.88 2.72
CA VAL A 23 19.78 8.70 2.56
C VAL A 23 21.01 7.83 2.82
N MET A 24 21.85 7.64 1.80
CA MET A 24 23.11 6.92 1.89
C MET A 24 24.25 7.84 1.47
N ARG A 25 25.25 8.02 2.34
CA ARG A 25 26.43 8.88 2.08
C ARG A 25 26.06 10.29 1.60
N GLY A 26 25.06 10.91 2.22
CA GLY A 26 24.60 12.26 1.90
C GLY A 26 23.79 12.38 0.60
N ARG A 27 23.48 11.27 -0.08
CA ARG A 27 22.64 11.25 -1.28
C ARG A 27 21.34 10.50 -1.01
N THR A 28 20.23 11.03 -1.52
CA THR A 28 18.91 10.38 -1.43
C THR A 28 18.75 9.37 -2.56
N TYR A 29 18.42 8.14 -2.22
CA TYR A 29 18.11 7.06 -3.14
C TYR A 29 16.65 6.68 -3.01
N SER A 30 15.98 6.48 -4.15
CA SER A 30 14.61 5.94 -4.18
C SER A 30 14.67 4.45 -4.48
N SER A 31 13.90 3.66 -3.75
CA SER A 31 13.76 2.22 -3.95
C SER A 31 12.29 1.85 -4.15
N LEU A 32 12.05 0.83 -4.97
CA LEU A 32 10.73 0.25 -5.20
C LEU A 32 10.71 -1.14 -4.59
N ARG A 33 9.65 -1.46 -3.85
CA ARG A 33 9.43 -2.78 -3.29
C ARG A 33 8.00 -3.23 -3.55
N GLU A 34 7.84 -4.39 -4.16
CA GLU A 34 6.51 -5.00 -4.29
C GLU A 34 5.97 -5.37 -2.90
N VAL A 35 4.67 -5.12 -2.68
CA VAL A 35 3.98 -5.51 -1.46
C VAL A 35 2.84 -6.47 -1.77
N SER A 36 2.85 -7.61 -1.08
CA SER A 36 1.86 -8.68 -1.22
C SER A 36 1.26 -9.07 0.13
N ALA A 37 0.09 -9.73 0.09
CA ALA A 37 -0.62 -10.28 1.25
C ALA A 37 -0.64 -9.34 2.48
N LYS A 38 0.02 -9.74 3.57
CA LYS A 38 0.06 -8.99 4.84
C LYS A 38 0.68 -7.60 4.68
N ALA A 39 1.83 -7.49 3.99
CA ALA A 39 2.51 -6.22 3.77
C ALA A 39 1.66 -5.26 2.94
N ARG A 40 0.86 -5.80 2.02
CA ARG A 40 -0.09 -5.02 1.24
C ARG A 40 -1.19 -4.43 2.12
N ARG A 41 -1.80 -5.24 3.01
CA ARG A 41 -2.81 -4.77 3.97
C ARG A 41 -2.25 -3.69 4.90
N GLU A 42 -1.05 -3.89 5.43
CA GLU A 42 -0.39 -2.92 6.30
C GLU A 42 -0.12 -1.59 5.60
N GLU A 43 0.26 -1.63 4.32
CA GLU A 43 0.50 -0.42 3.54
C GLU A 43 -0.80 0.34 3.25
N ILE A 44 -1.89 -0.36 2.90
CA ILE A 44 -3.20 0.27 2.72
C ILE A 44 -3.69 0.89 4.04
N ALA A 45 -3.54 0.20 5.17
CA ALA A 45 -3.86 0.75 6.49
C ALA A 45 -3.01 2.00 6.79
N ARG A 46 -1.70 1.95 6.50
CA ARG A 46 -0.80 3.11 6.64
C ARG A 46 -1.30 4.31 5.82
N MET A 47 -1.77 4.09 4.60
CA MET A 47 -2.36 5.13 3.74
C MET A 47 -3.70 5.66 4.27
N LEU A 48 -4.48 4.86 5.01
CA LEU A 48 -5.76 5.22 5.64
C LEU A 48 -5.62 6.02 6.94
N GLY A 49 -4.40 6.33 7.39
CA GLY A 49 -4.16 7.13 8.60
C GLY A 49 -3.41 6.42 9.71
N GLY A 50 -2.87 5.21 9.49
CA GLY A 50 -1.92 4.57 10.40
C GLY A 50 -2.14 3.09 10.62
N LYS A 51 -1.58 2.55 11.71
CA LYS A 51 -1.63 1.11 12.05
C LYS A 51 -2.63 0.78 13.15
N SER A 52 -3.72 1.55 13.28
CA SER A 52 -4.80 1.17 14.21
C SER A 52 -5.49 -0.10 13.73
N ASP A 53 -6.10 -0.83 14.67
CA ASP A 53 -6.89 -2.02 14.34
C ASP A 53 -8.03 -1.68 13.37
N SER A 54 -8.69 -0.54 13.57
CA SER A 54 -9.72 -0.03 12.66
C SER A 54 -9.22 0.20 11.23
N ALA A 55 -7.99 0.72 11.05
CA ALA A 55 -7.41 0.94 9.73
C ALA A 55 -7.03 -0.40 9.06
N LEU A 56 -6.57 -1.38 9.83
CA LEU A 56 -6.27 -2.73 9.34
C LEU A 56 -7.53 -3.47 8.89
N GLU A 57 -8.63 -3.35 9.64
CA GLU A 57 -9.93 -3.94 9.27
C GLU A 57 -10.49 -3.30 7.99
N LEU A 58 -10.48 -1.96 7.91
CA LEU A 58 -10.92 -1.26 6.70
C LEU A 58 -10.05 -1.61 5.48
N ALA A 59 -8.73 -1.70 5.66
CA ALA A 59 -7.82 -2.14 4.61
C ALA A 59 -8.12 -3.58 4.15
N ALA A 60 -8.47 -4.48 5.06
CA ALA A 60 -8.86 -5.84 4.73
C ALA A 60 -10.15 -5.87 3.90
N SER A 61 -11.14 -5.04 4.23
CA SER A 61 -12.38 -4.91 3.48
C SER A 61 -12.13 -4.42 2.05
N LEU A 62 -11.36 -3.34 1.87
CA LEU A 62 -11.00 -2.80 0.54
C LEU A 62 -10.28 -3.84 -0.34
N LEU A 63 -9.42 -4.67 0.25
CA LEU A 63 -8.72 -5.72 -0.49
C LEU A 63 -9.63 -6.91 -0.85
N LYS A 64 -10.66 -7.19 -0.06
CA LYS A 64 -11.68 -8.22 -0.38
C LYS A 64 -12.63 -7.75 -1.49
N GLU A 65 -13.04 -6.49 -1.51
CA GLU A 65 -13.88 -5.93 -2.59
C GLU A 65 -13.23 -6.06 -3.97
N ARG A 66 -11.90 -6.07 -4.06
CA ARG A 66 -11.21 -6.40 -5.33
C ARG A 66 -11.45 -7.84 -5.77
N SER A 67 -11.52 -8.79 -4.84
CA SER A 67 -11.66 -10.21 -5.15
C SER A 67 -13.05 -10.62 -5.66
N THR A 68 -14.06 -9.78 -5.45
CA THR A 68 -15.45 -10.02 -5.89
C THR A 68 -15.77 -9.48 -7.29
N THR A 69 -14.87 -8.71 -7.90
CA THR A 69 -15.09 -8.05 -9.20
C THR A 69 -14.35 -8.75 -10.35
N SER A 70 -14.19 -10.08 -10.27
CA SER A 70 -13.53 -10.87 -11.32
C SER A 70 -14.45 -11.91 -11.95
#